data_AF-A0A562U980-F1
#
_entry.id   AF-A0A562U980-F1
#
_cell.length_a   1.000
_cell.length_b   1.000
_cell.length_c   1.000
_cell.angle_alpha   90.00
_cell.angle_beta   90.00
_cell.angle_gamma   90.00
#
_symmetry.space_group_name_H-M   'P 1'
#
loop_
_entity.id
_entity.type
_entity.pdbx_description
1 polymer ?
#
loop_
_entity_poly.entity_id
_entity_poly.type
_entity_poly.pdbx_seq_one_letter_code
_entity_poly.pdbx_strand_id
1 'polypeptide(L)'
;MLAALLVLGFASCKKEDNGGISGVTGGKGAPTVTSIHTVSKSVVDSALTTTTTVYNSSGVPTTTTTPNYNPQVTAFDSVTTTGNLGNYYVLYGTNLGSTTKIVINGVSIYFNRALNSDKSIVFSIPTTVPYVQPQANTIIITTLYGAVTYKFTVLPPPPTITGTTDYSYVANQQITLTGKGFASVSAIKLKTTSDPITIVSENDSTLVMKMPAVSAATESALLFTYTSGSNAAAQTASTVVFNDLDNSYQIFVNGQLQNGWFNNSWSYPSGTVTSVSHAGSGSFQLHYPAGGWQVEGMADWNTPGKFPYDPTYKYLTFWIKGGTVTHTLVLVGDQMVGGYGQVQNANAYAAQLVTVPAKVWTFFKIPLGAPSSTNANLLNFWANGTTAQQLGFFLMGQTGDVDEDMYFDEMAFIK
;
A
#
# COMPACT_ATOMS: atom_id res chain seq x y z
N MET A 1 -63.33 35.68 -54.49
CA MET A 1 -62.43 34.57 -54.15
C MET A 1 -61.69 34.93 -52.87
N LEU A 2 -61.81 34.04 -51.90
CA LEU A 2 -61.39 34.16 -50.51
C LEU A 2 -59.91 33.76 -50.40
N ALA A 3 -59.07 34.57 -49.72
CA ALA A 3 -57.75 34.14 -49.28
C ALA A 3 -57.73 34.23 -47.75
N ALA A 4 -57.97 33.09 -47.10
CA ALA A 4 -57.90 32.92 -45.66
C ALA A 4 -56.43 32.79 -45.24
N LEU A 5 -55.98 33.71 -44.39
CA LEU A 5 -54.67 33.69 -43.76
C LEU A 5 -54.68 32.61 -42.66
N LEU A 6 -53.99 31.51 -42.87
CA LEU A 6 -53.85 30.43 -41.90
C LEU A 6 -52.79 30.82 -40.86
N VAL A 7 -53.24 31.26 -39.68
CA VAL A 7 -52.37 31.47 -38.51
C VAL A 7 -52.11 30.12 -37.85
N LEU A 8 -50.91 29.57 -38.06
CA LEU A 8 -50.42 28.40 -37.35
C LEU A 8 -49.95 28.82 -35.95
N GLY A 9 -50.81 28.65 -34.97
CA GLY A 9 -50.41 28.68 -33.57
C GLY A 9 -49.58 27.47 -33.24
N PHE A 10 -48.26 27.64 -33.09
CA PHE A 10 -47.43 26.64 -32.41
C PHE A 10 -47.79 26.63 -30.93
N ALA A 11 -48.78 25.81 -30.56
CA ALA A 11 -48.92 25.35 -29.19
C ALA A 11 -47.73 24.44 -28.89
N SER A 12 -46.62 25.03 -28.45
CA SER A 12 -45.58 24.30 -27.75
C SER A 12 -46.22 23.71 -26.49
N CYS A 13 -46.56 22.42 -26.52
CA CYS A 13 -46.85 21.66 -25.31
C CYS A 13 -45.60 21.71 -24.42
N LYS A 14 -45.54 22.70 -23.52
CA LYS A 14 -44.59 22.70 -22.43
C LYS A 14 -44.87 21.45 -21.60
N LYS A 15 -43.99 20.46 -21.68
CA LYS A 15 -43.94 19.33 -20.74
C LYS A 15 -43.42 19.80 -19.36
N GLU A 16 -43.93 20.92 -18.88
CA GLU A 16 -43.51 21.62 -17.66
C GLU A 16 -44.69 21.87 -16.71
N ASP A 17 -45.95 21.66 -17.11
CA ASP A 17 -47.12 21.99 -16.28
C ASP A 17 -47.20 21.17 -14.97
N ASN A 18 -46.47 20.04 -14.92
CA ASN A 18 -46.32 19.22 -13.71
C ASN A 18 -45.04 19.49 -12.90
N GLY A 19 -44.28 20.54 -13.22
CA GLY A 19 -43.21 21.08 -12.35
C GLY A 19 -42.08 20.12 -11.98
N GLY A 20 -41.94 19.03 -12.75
CA GLY A 20 -41.00 17.95 -12.53
C GLY A 20 -40.04 17.82 -13.70
N ILE A 21 -38.73 17.75 -13.42
CA ILE A 21 -37.73 17.55 -14.47
C ILE A 21 -37.73 16.05 -14.82
N SER A 22 -38.05 15.71 -16.07
CA SER A 22 -38.01 14.34 -16.63
C SER A 22 -39.10 13.38 -16.13
N GLY A 23 -40.31 13.87 -15.85
CA GLY A 23 -41.49 13.01 -15.64
C GLY A 23 -41.72 12.51 -14.21
N VAL A 24 -40.86 12.89 -13.26
CA VAL A 24 -41.12 12.73 -11.83
C VAL A 24 -41.89 13.95 -11.34
N THR A 25 -43.20 13.81 -11.11
CA THR A 25 -44.05 14.87 -10.54
C THR A 25 -43.68 15.05 -9.06
N GLY A 26 -42.62 15.81 -8.79
CA GLY A 26 -42.19 16.15 -7.44
C GLY A 26 -43.11 17.19 -6.81
N GLY A 27 -43.20 17.19 -5.48
CA GLY A 27 -43.87 18.24 -4.73
C GLY A 27 -43.22 19.61 -5.01
N LYS A 28 -44.06 20.65 -5.07
CA LYS A 28 -43.64 22.03 -5.39
C LYS A 28 -43.24 22.85 -4.16
N GLY A 29 -43.20 22.23 -2.98
CA GLY A 29 -42.79 22.89 -1.74
C GLY A 29 -41.26 22.94 -1.59
N ALA A 30 -40.80 23.72 -0.61
CA ALA A 30 -39.39 23.67 -0.21
C ALA A 30 -39.03 22.23 0.24
N PRO A 31 -37.83 21.74 -0.11
CA PRO A 31 -37.41 20.39 0.27
C PRO A 31 -37.28 20.27 1.79
N THR A 32 -37.59 19.09 2.32
CA THR A 32 -37.27 18.74 3.71
C THR A 32 -36.44 17.47 3.75
N VAL A 33 -35.62 17.31 4.79
CA VAL A 33 -34.86 16.08 5.06
C VAL A 33 -35.26 15.58 6.44
N THR A 34 -35.77 14.35 6.50
CA THR A 34 -36.14 13.69 7.75
C THR A 34 -34.98 12.85 8.30
N SER A 35 -34.33 12.07 7.44
CA SER A 35 -33.26 11.16 7.83
C SER A 35 -32.36 10.80 6.66
N ILE A 36 -31.14 10.36 6.96
CA ILE A 36 -30.25 9.70 6.01
C ILE A 36 -29.99 8.30 6.53
N HIS A 37 -30.03 7.33 5.62
CA HIS A 37 -29.91 5.92 5.93
C HIS A 37 -28.71 5.34 5.20
N THR A 38 -27.97 4.47 5.88
CA THR A 38 -26.98 3.62 5.22
C THR A 38 -27.72 2.56 4.41
N VAL A 39 -27.23 2.18 3.22
CA VAL A 39 -27.84 1.13 2.37
C VAL A 39 -27.28 -0.27 2.68
N SER A 40 -26.03 -0.32 3.11
CA SER A 40 -25.30 -1.55 3.38
C SER A 40 -24.23 -1.33 4.44
N LYS A 41 -23.94 -2.37 5.23
CA LYS A 41 -22.85 -2.36 6.19
C LYS A 41 -21.80 -3.41 5.84
N SER A 42 -20.55 -3.12 6.20
CA SER A 42 -19.48 -4.12 6.19
C SER A 42 -19.49 -4.85 7.53
N VAL A 43 -19.65 -6.17 7.51
CA VAL A 43 -19.62 -7.03 8.71
C VAL A 43 -18.39 -7.91 8.64
N VAL A 44 -17.59 -7.91 9.72
CA VAL A 44 -16.61 -8.97 9.96
C VAL A 44 -17.36 -10.09 10.68
N ASP A 45 -17.56 -11.21 10.01
CA ASP A 45 -18.12 -12.39 10.63
C ASP A 45 -16.98 -13.25 11.16
N SER A 46 -16.60 -13.03 12.41
CA SER A 46 -15.55 -13.79 13.08
C SER A 46 -15.92 -15.27 13.32
N ALA A 47 -17.18 -15.68 13.09
CA ALA A 47 -17.57 -17.09 13.12
C ALA A 47 -17.18 -17.83 11.83
N LEU A 48 -17.02 -17.10 10.70
CA LEU A 48 -16.38 -17.65 9.52
C LEU A 48 -14.89 -17.78 9.79
N THR A 49 -14.37 -19.00 9.69
CA THR A 49 -12.93 -19.27 9.85
C THR A 49 -12.34 -19.76 8.54
N THR A 50 -11.11 -19.36 8.26
CA THR A 50 -10.31 -19.94 7.18
C THR A 50 -9.34 -20.92 7.80
N THR A 51 -9.51 -22.19 7.47
CA THR A 51 -8.60 -23.26 7.89
C THR A 51 -7.58 -23.48 6.78
N THR A 52 -6.32 -23.20 7.07
CA THR A 52 -5.20 -23.52 6.18
C THR A 52 -4.50 -24.74 6.74
N THR A 53 -4.47 -25.82 5.96
CA THR A 53 -3.67 -27.01 6.26
C THR A 53 -2.46 -27.00 5.35
N VAL A 54 -1.27 -26.90 5.94
CA VAL A 54 0.01 -26.95 5.23
C VAL A 54 0.67 -28.29 5.54
N TYR A 55 1.14 -29.00 4.53
CA TYR A 55 1.85 -30.26 4.70
C TYR A 55 3.36 -29.99 4.66
N ASN A 56 4.11 -30.55 5.60
CA ASN A 56 5.56 -30.53 5.51
C ASN A 56 6.06 -31.52 4.45
N SER A 57 7.37 -31.52 4.18
CA SER A 57 8.01 -32.40 3.19
C SER A 57 7.87 -33.90 3.48
N SER A 58 7.51 -34.27 4.71
CA SER A 58 7.22 -35.66 5.12
C SER A 58 5.72 -35.99 5.09
N GLY A 59 4.87 -35.10 4.56
CA GLY A 59 3.42 -35.30 4.47
C GLY A 59 2.66 -35.09 5.78
N VAL A 60 3.29 -34.52 6.81
CA VAL A 60 2.62 -34.24 8.10
C VAL A 60 1.89 -32.89 8.01
N PRO A 61 0.57 -32.85 8.29
CA PRO A 61 -0.21 -31.61 8.25
C PRO A 61 0.02 -30.75 9.49
N THR A 62 0.18 -29.44 9.28
CA THR A 62 0.00 -28.39 10.30
C THR A 62 -1.23 -27.59 9.92
N THR A 63 -2.23 -27.56 10.80
CA THR A 63 -3.49 -26.87 10.56
C THR A 63 -3.54 -25.60 11.39
N THR A 64 -3.80 -24.47 10.73
CA THR A 64 -4.03 -23.18 11.38
C THR A 64 -5.41 -22.68 10.99
N THR A 65 -6.29 -22.50 11.97
CA THR A 65 -7.62 -21.92 11.78
C THR A 65 -7.56 -20.47 12.22
N THR A 66 -7.84 -19.56 11.29
CA THR A 66 -7.86 -18.12 11.57
C THR A 66 -9.27 -17.59 11.37
N PRO A 67 -9.78 -16.72 12.27
CA PRO A 67 -11.03 -16.00 12.00
C PRO A 67 -10.89 -15.19 10.71
N ASN A 68 -11.95 -15.17 9.91
CA ASN A 68 -11.97 -14.37 8.69
C ASN A 68 -12.23 -12.91 9.07
N TYR A 69 -11.19 -12.09 8.97
CA TYR A 69 -11.28 -10.66 9.26
C TYR A 69 -11.70 -9.82 8.04
N ASN A 70 -11.94 -10.45 6.89
CA ASN A 70 -12.33 -9.73 5.67
C ASN A 70 -13.79 -9.27 5.77
N PRO A 71 -14.06 -7.97 5.75
CA PRO A 71 -15.43 -7.47 5.85
C PRO A 71 -16.27 -7.89 4.64
N GLN A 72 -17.47 -8.43 4.88
CA GLN A 72 -18.47 -8.72 3.86
C GLN A 72 -19.53 -7.61 3.83
N VAL A 73 -19.94 -7.19 2.64
CA VAL A 73 -21.03 -6.20 2.48
C VAL A 73 -22.37 -6.90 2.60
N THR A 74 -23.20 -6.46 3.54
CA THR A 74 -24.56 -6.96 3.75
C THR A 74 -25.57 -5.83 3.67
N ALA A 75 -26.78 -6.12 3.18
CA ALA A 75 -27.87 -5.15 3.14
C ALA A 75 -28.18 -4.66 4.56
N PHE A 76 -28.35 -3.35 4.71
CA PHE A 76 -28.58 -2.74 6.00
C PHE A 76 -29.25 -1.40 5.81
N ASP A 77 -30.45 -1.22 6.35
CA ASP A 77 -31.15 0.06 6.33
C ASP A 77 -31.23 0.59 7.77
N SER A 78 -30.45 1.64 8.06
CA SER A 78 -30.45 2.29 9.37
C SER A 78 -30.15 3.77 9.23
N VAL A 79 -30.86 4.56 10.04
CA VAL A 79 -30.60 5.99 10.23
C VAL A 79 -29.14 6.22 10.63
N THR A 80 -28.50 7.21 10.01
CA THR A 80 -27.15 7.67 10.30
C THR A 80 -27.04 9.18 10.12
N THR A 81 -26.16 9.79 10.91
CA THR A 81 -25.74 11.19 10.78
C THR A 81 -24.31 11.30 10.26
N THR A 82 -23.69 10.17 9.91
CA THR A 82 -22.32 10.07 9.43
C THR A 82 -22.22 9.21 8.18
N GLY A 83 -21.19 9.42 7.36
CA GLY A 83 -20.97 8.62 6.16
C GLY A 83 -19.52 8.42 5.76
N ASN A 84 -19.20 7.24 5.23
CA ASN A 84 -17.90 6.87 4.70
C ASN A 84 -17.80 7.25 3.22
N LEU A 85 -16.61 7.62 2.79
CA LEU A 85 -16.29 7.80 1.38
C LEU A 85 -16.54 6.47 0.62
N GLY A 86 -17.03 6.58 -0.61
CA GLY A 86 -17.34 5.45 -1.49
C GLY A 86 -18.67 4.74 -1.21
N ASN A 87 -19.30 4.98 -0.07
CA ASN A 87 -20.54 4.30 0.31
C ASN A 87 -21.79 4.96 -0.26
N TYR A 88 -22.84 4.15 -0.44
CA TYR A 88 -24.19 4.58 -0.83
C TYR A 88 -25.08 4.82 0.39
N TYR A 89 -25.92 5.85 0.26
CA TYR A 89 -26.88 6.31 1.25
C TYR A 89 -28.22 6.60 0.59
N VAL A 90 -29.30 6.51 1.38
CA VAL A 90 -30.63 7.00 1.01
C VAL A 90 -31.00 8.15 1.92
N LEU A 91 -31.30 9.30 1.34
CA LEU A 91 -31.89 10.42 2.05
C LEU A 91 -33.42 10.33 1.94
N TYR A 92 -34.14 10.45 3.05
CA TYR A 92 -35.60 10.52 3.09
C TYR A 92 -36.10 11.91 3.47
N GLY A 93 -37.23 12.32 2.87
CA GLY A 93 -37.81 13.63 3.10
C GLY A 93 -39.07 13.89 2.27
N THR A 94 -39.33 15.15 1.95
CA THR A 94 -40.45 15.58 1.09
C THR A 94 -40.01 16.62 0.07
N ASN A 95 -40.76 16.72 -1.04
CA ASN A 95 -40.49 17.62 -2.16
C ASN A 95 -39.10 17.42 -2.80
N LEU A 96 -38.61 16.17 -2.84
CA LEU A 96 -37.28 15.83 -3.33
C LEU A 96 -37.23 15.51 -4.83
N GLY A 97 -38.38 15.37 -5.49
CA GLY A 97 -38.46 14.89 -6.87
C GLY A 97 -37.85 15.84 -7.90
N SER A 98 -37.73 17.12 -7.55
CA SER A 98 -37.12 18.17 -8.38
C SER A 98 -35.68 18.53 -7.95
N THR A 99 -34.98 17.64 -7.22
CA THR A 99 -33.58 17.85 -6.84
C THR A 99 -32.70 18.06 -8.09
N THR A 100 -31.94 19.16 -8.07
CA THR A 100 -30.98 19.56 -9.10
C THR A 100 -29.54 19.48 -8.61
N LYS A 101 -29.31 19.58 -7.30
CA LYS A 101 -27.97 19.60 -6.71
C LYS A 101 -27.94 18.95 -5.33
N ILE A 102 -26.87 18.21 -5.06
CA ILE A 102 -26.48 17.75 -3.73
C ILE A 102 -25.07 18.25 -3.48
N VAL A 103 -24.85 18.94 -2.35
CA VAL A 103 -23.55 19.45 -1.94
C VAL A 103 -23.22 18.90 -0.55
N ILE A 104 -22.06 18.26 -0.39
CA ILE A 104 -21.57 17.77 0.90
C ILE A 104 -20.26 18.50 1.22
N ASN A 105 -20.18 19.14 2.38
CA ASN A 105 -19.00 19.91 2.80
C ASN A 105 -18.47 20.86 1.70
N GLY A 106 -19.37 21.56 1.01
CA GLY A 106 -19.04 22.50 -0.06
C GLY A 106 -18.77 21.87 -1.44
N VAL A 107 -18.66 20.55 -1.55
CA VAL A 107 -18.42 19.84 -2.82
C VAL A 107 -19.72 19.31 -3.41
N SER A 108 -20.00 19.66 -4.67
CA SER A 108 -21.14 19.12 -5.42
C SER A 108 -20.88 17.66 -5.80
N ILE A 109 -21.84 16.78 -5.55
CA ILE A 109 -21.73 15.36 -5.87
C ILE A 109 -22.70 14.96 -6.98
N TYR A 110 -22.36 13.88 -7.69
CA TYR A 110 -23.26 13.23 -8.63
C TYR A 110 -24.30 12.40 -7.90
N PHE A 111 -25.51 12.33 -8.46
CA PHE A 111 -26.55 11.41 -8.06
C PHE A 111 -27.40 11.03 -9.28
N ASN A 112 -27.84 9.78 -9.34
CA ASN A 112 -28.67 9.33 -10.45
C ASN A 112 -30.13 9.71 -10.18
N ARG A 113 -30.64 10.70 -10.90
CA ARG A 113 -32.03 11.18 -10.76
C ARG A 113 -33.07 10.10 -11.04
N ALA A 114 -32.75 9.08 -11.83
CA ALA A 114 -33.66 7.96 -12.08
C ALA A 114 -33.87 7.05 -10.87
N LEU A 115 -32.99 7.12 -9.86
CA LEU A 115 -33.12 6.39 -8.59
C LEU A 115 -33.86 7.19 -7.52
N ASN A 116 -34.25 8.42 -7.82
CA ASN A 116 -34.91 9.31 -6.86
C ASN A 116 -36.43 9.25 -7.01
N SER A 117 -37.10 9.54 -5.90
CA SER A 117 -38.53 9.80 -5.84
C SER A 117 -38.79 11.17 -5.21
N ASP A 118 -40.06 11.53 -5.04
CA ASP A 118 -40.40 12.75 -4.27
C ASP A 118 -40.07 12.63 -2.77
N LYS A 119 -39.84 11.41 -2.29
CA LYS A 119 -39.62 11.10 -0.87
C LYS A 119 -38.22 10.57 -0.57
N SER A 120 -37.43 10.25 -1.58
CA SER A 120 -36.12 9.63 -1.40
C SER A 120 -35.11 10.01 -2.47
N ILE A 121 -33.85 10.08 -2.07
CA ILE A 121 -32.71 10.30 -2.96
C ILE A 121 -31.65 9.25 -2.67
N VAL A 122 -31.19 8.54 -3.69
CA VAL A 122 -30.03 7.64 -3.59
C VAL A 122 -28.79 8.39 -4.04
N PHE A 123 -27.76 8.42 -3.20
CA PHE A 123 -26.49 9.07 -3.51
C PHE A 123 -25.32 8.27 -2.94
N SER A 124 -24.12 8.52 -3.47
CA SER A 124 -22.87 8.05 -2.89
C SER A 124 -22.02 9.23 -2.46
N ILE A 125 -21.08 9.02 -1.53
CA ILE A 125 -20.13 10.06 -1.11
C ILE A 125 -18.83 9.85 -1.91
N PRO A 126 -18.48 10.70 -2.89
CA PRO A 126 -17.23 10.54 -3.63
C PRO A 126 -16.00 10.73 -2.74
N THR A 127 -14.87 10.14 -3.12
CA THR A 127 -13.58 10.27 -2.41
C THR A 127 -13.01 11.69 -2.43
N THR A 128 -13.58 12.59 -3.24
CA THR A 128 -13.21 14.01 -3.32
C THR A 128 -13.91 14.86 -2.26
N VAL A 129 -14.89 14.32 -1.53
CA VAL A 129 -15.59 15.08 -0.48
C VAL A 129 -14.66 15.25 0.74
N PRO A 130 -14.44 16.49 1.20
CA PRO A 130 -13.59 16.74 2.37
C PRO A 130 -14.15 16.14 3.66
N TYR A 131 -13.27 15.60 4.49
CA TYR A 131 -13.58 15.07 5.83
C TYR A 131 -12.67 15.64 6.93
N VAL A 132 -11.50 16.19 6.57
CA VAL A 132 -10.54 16.76 7.52
C VAL A 132 -11.06 18.08 8.05
N GLN A 133 -11.17 18.20 9.38
CA GLN A 133 -11.69 19.41 10.02
C GLN A 133 -10.76 20.62 9.82
N PRO A 134 -11.29 21.85 9.80
CA PRO A 134 -12.70 22.20 9.95
C PRO A 134 -13.50 21.97 8.66
N GLN A 135 -14.65 21.28 8.76
CA GLN A 135 -15.65 21.20 7.68
C GLN A 135 -17.02 21.59 8.20
N ALA A 136 -17.91 22.00 7.30
CA ALA A 136 -19.28 22.36 7.66
C ALA A 136 -20.06 21.20 8.31
N ASN A 137 -19.70 19.94 7.98
CA ASN A 137 -20.39 18.73 8.39
C ASN A 137 -21.88 18.80 8.02
N THR A 138 -22.14 19.19 6.77
CA THR A 138 -23.49 19.36 6.22
C THR A 138 -23.63 18.76 4.83
N ILE A 139 -24.86 18.37 4.54
CA ILE A 139 -25.37 18.09 3.20
C ILE A 139 -26.47 19.10 2.87
N ILE A 140 -26.38 19.69 1.67
CA ILE A 140 -27.33 20.66 1.15
C ILE A 140 -28.01 20.06 -0.07
N ILE A 141 -29.34 20.01 -0.04
CA ILE A 141 -30.17 19.56 -1.15
C ILE A 141 -30.82 20.79 -1.77
N THR A 142 -30.63 20.99 -3.07
CA THR A 142 -31.28 22.07 -3.83
C THR A 142 -32.25 21.45 -4.82
N THR A 143 -33.48 21.95 -4.79
CA THR A 143 -34.54 21.62 -5.75
C THR A 143 -34.93 22.86 -6.54
N LEU A 144 -35.88 22.73 -7.47
CA LEU A 144 -36.44 23.88 -8.19
C LEU A 144 -37.19 24.86 -7.27
N TYR A 145 -37.58 24.43 -6.07
CA TYR A 145 -38.47 25.17 -5.18
C TYR A 145 -37.81 25.58 -3.85
N GLY A 146 -36.50 25.39 -3.72
CA GLY A 146 -35.74 25.84 -2.56
C GLY A 146 -34.54 24.95 -2.25
N ALA A 147 -33.96 25.16 -1.07
CA ALA A 147 -32.87 24.35 -0.56
C ALA A 147 -33.06 24.03 0.92
N VAL A 148 -32.51 22.91 1.35
CA VAL A 148 -32.48 22.47 2.74
C VAL A 148 -31.07 22.05 3.11
N THR A 149 -30.65 22.44 4.31
CA THR A 149 -29.37 22.03 4.90
C THR A 149 -29.65 21.02 6.01
N TYR A 150 -28.91 19.92 6.00
CA TYR A 150 -29.00 18.86 6.99
C TYR A 150 -27.62 18.55 7.56
N LYS A 151 -27.55 18.24 8.86
CA LYS A 151 -26.27 17.89 9.53
C LYS A 151 -25.86 16.49 9.13
N PHE A 152 -24.66 16.36 8.56
CA PHE A 152 -24.13 15.09 8.11
C PHE A 152 -22.60 15.13 8.06
N THR A 153 -21.96 14.29 8.86
CA THR A 153 -20.49 14.26 8.98
C THR A 153 -19.89 13.20 8.07
N VAL A 154 -18.97 13.60 7.21
CA VAL A 154 -18.17 12.65 6.44
C VAL A 154 -17.01 12.17 7.30
N LEU A 155 -16.90 10.85 7.44
CA LEU A 155 -15.89 10.23 8.28
C LEU A 155 -14.54 10.14 7.56
N PRO A 156 -13.42 10.33 8.28
CA PRO A 156 -12.10 9.98 7.76
C PRO A 156 -12.05 8.50 7.35
N PRO A 157 -11.39 8.18 6.22
CA PRO A 157 -11.16 6.80 5.84
C PRO A 157 -10.17 6.13 6.81
N PRO A 158 -10.15 4.78 6.89
CA PRO A 158 -9.08 4.07 7.59
C PRO A 158 -7.70 4.50 7.05
N PRO A 159 -6.71 4.76 7.94
CA PRO A 159 -5.34 5.07 7.56
C PRO A 159 -4.79 4.07 6.55
N THR A 160 -4.35 4.56 5.39
CA THR A 160 -3.87 3.71 4.30
C THR A 160 -2.54 4.24 3.78
N ILE A 161 -1.52 3.37 3.75
CA ILE A 161 -0.19 3.69 3.21
C ILE A 161 -0.20 3.47 1.70
N THR A 162 0.26 4.47 0.95
CA THR A 162 0.45 4.42 -0.51
C THR A 162 1.92 4.53 -0.92
N GLY A 163 2.77 4.98 0.00
CA GLY A 163 4.22 5.04 -0.16
C GLY A 163 4.90 5.18 1.20
N THR A 164 6.18 4.83 1.25
CA THR A 164 7.03 4.92 2.44
C THR A 164 8.44 5.28 1.99
N THR A 165 9.18 6.03 2.81
CA THR A 165 10.59 6.31 2.55
C THR A 165 11.47 5.08 2.77
N ASP A 166 11.02 4.13 3.59
CA ASP A 166 11.75 2.90 3.83
C ASP A 166 10.82 1.72 4.13
N TYR A 167 11.32 0.52 3.87
CA TYR A 167 10.72 -0.76 4.27
C TYR A 167 11.51 -1.44 5.37
N SER A 168 12.68 -0.91 5.73
CA SER A 168 13.54 -1.41 6.79
C SER A 168 13.76 -0.33 7.85
N TYR A 169 14.11 -0.74 9.07
CA TYR A 169 14.43 0.19 10.13
C TYR A 169 15.45 -0.36 11.11
N VAL A 170 16.13 0.56 11.78
CA VAL A 170 16.85 0.33 13.04
C VAL A 170 16.16 1.10 14.18
N ALA A 171 16.58 0.87 15.40
CA ALA A 171 16.08 1.51 16.59
C ALA A 171 16.05 3.05 16.45
N ASN A 172 14.91 3.65 16.79
CA ASN A 172 14.67 5.10 16.70
C ASN A 172 14.75 5.71 15.28
N GLN A 173 14.84 4.91 14.22
CA GLN A 173 14.81 5.42 12.85
C GLN A 173 13.49 6.14 12.58
N GLN A 174 13.54 7.28 11.90
CA GLN A 174 12.35 7.94 11.39
C GLN A 174 12.01 7.44 9.99
N ILE A 175 10.73 7.18 9.76
CA ILE A 175 10.17 6.78 8.48
C ILE A 175 9.02 7.73 8.15
N THR A 176 8.98 8.21 6.90
CA THR A 176 7.87 9.01 6.40
C THR A 176 6.95 8.16 5.54
N LEU A 177 5.67 8.15 5.90
CA LEU A 177 4.59 7.50 5.16
C LEU A 177 3.82 8.53 4.33
N THR A 178 3.47 8.17 3.11
CA THR A 178 2.52 8.92 2.27
C THR A 178 1.25 8.11 2.07
N GLY A 179 0.09 8.75 2.20
CA GLY A 179 -1.16 8.00 2.31
C GLY A 179 -2.41 8.86 2.41
N LYS A 180 -3.42 8.32 3.08
CA LYS A 180 -4.69 8.98 3.39
C LYS A 180 -5.18 8.59 4.77
N GLY A 181 -5.97 9.46 5.42
CA GLY A 181 -6.60 9.20 6.71
C GLY A 181 -5.68 9.39 7.91
N PHE A 182 -4.43 9.84 7.69
CA PHE A 182 -3.44 9.98 8.74
C PHE A 182 -3.78 11.07 9.76
N ALA A 183 -4.55 12.09 9.39
CA ALA A 183 -4.99 13.15 10.32
C ALA A 183 -5.93 12.65 11.43
N SER A 184 -6.42 11.41 11.32
CA SER A 184 -7.29 10.78 12.31
C SER A 184 -6.56 9.78 13.21
N VAL A 185 -5.27 9.53 12.95
CA VAL A 185 -4.45 8.58 13.72
C VAL A 185 -4.18 9.14 15.11
N SER A 186 -4.29 8.29 16.12
CA SER A 186 -3.99 8.64 17.51
C SER A 186 -2.88 7.78 18.11
N ALA A 187 -2.60 6.61 17.53
CA ALA A 187 -1.49 5.77 17.92
C ALA A 187 -1.07 4.84 16.78
N ILE A 188 0.20 4.42 16.82
CA ILE A 188 0.75 3.40 15.93
C ILE A 188 1.49 2.39 16.79
N LYS A 189 1.38 1.11 16.45
CA LYS A 189 2.15 0.03 17.06
C LYS A 189 2.68 -0.94 16.01
N LEU A 190 3.75 -1.65 16.32
CA LEU A 190 4.10 -2.87 15.60
C LEU A 190 3.00 -3.91 15.86
N LYS A 191 2.40 -4.47 14.81
CA LYS A 191 1.28 -5.41 14.94
C LYS A 191 1.70 -6.72 15.61
N THR A 192 2.93 -7.18 15.37
CA THR A 192 3.45 -8.46 15.85
C THR A 192 3.76 -8.44 17.34
N THR A 193 4.35 -7.37 17.85
CA THR A 193 4.79 -7.26 19.26
C THR A 193 3.96 -6.29 20.11
N SER A 194 3.13 -5.45 19.48
CA SER A 194 2.44 -4.32 20.11
C SER A 194 3.35 -3.20 20.62
N ASP A 195 4.62 -3.18 20.22
CA ASP A 195 5.56 -2.12 20.60
C ASP A 195 5.08 -0.77 20.05
N PRO A 196 5.06 0.29 20.87
CA PRO A 196 4.56 1.60 20.46
C PRO A 196 5.52 2.30 19.50
N ILE A 197 4.96 2.88 18.44
CA ILE A 197 5.66 3.76 17.50
C ILE A 197 5.29 5.20 17.82
N THR A 198 6.28 6.09 17.85
CA THR A 198 6.05 7.50 18.14
C THR A 198 5.65 8.24 16.86
N ILE A 199 4.54 8.96 16.89
CA ILE A 199 4.16 9.90 15.82
C ILE A 199 4.97 11.18 16.02
N VAL A 200 5.81 11.53 15.06
CA VAL A 200 6.65 12.75 15.08
C VAL A 200 5.86 13.94 14.55
N SER A 201 5.16 13.74 13.43
CA SER A 201 4.27 14.74 12.83
C SER A 201 3.32 14.06 11.86
N GLU A 202 2.13 14.61 11.68
CA GLU A 202 1.18 14.09 10.71
C GLU A 202 0.30 15.19 10.11
N ASN A 203 -0.13 14.95 8.88
CA ASN A 203 -1.29 15.54 8.25
C ASN A 203 -2.05 14.42 7.54
N ASP A 204 -3.15 14.72 6.85
CA ASP A 204 -3.98 13.66 6.26
C ASP A 204 -3.27 12.79 5.20
N SER A 205 -2.26 13.35 4.53
CA SER A 205 -1.53 12.71 3.44
C SER A 205 -0.12 12.24 3.78
N THR A 206 0.45 12.71 4.90
CA THR A 206 1.83 12.40 5.29
C THR A 206 1.91 12.17 6.80
N LEU A 207 2.59 11.10 7.21
CA LEU A 207 2.85 10.79 8.60
C LEU A 207 4.33 10.45 8.78
N VAL A 208 5.02 11.19 9.65
CA VAL A 208 6.39 10.89 10.06
C VAL A 208 6.31 10.14 11.39
N MET A 209 6.84 8.93 11.40
CA MET A 209 6.88 8.07 12.57
C MET A 209 8.33 7.81 12.97
N LYS A 210 8.55 7.53 14.26
CA LYS A 210 9.82 7.08 14.81
C LYS A 210 9.65 5.67 15.37
N MET A 211 10.42 4.74 14.82
CA MET A 211 10.38 3.32 15.19
C MET A 211 10.80 3.11 16.65
N PRO A 212 10.37 2.01 17.29
CA PRO A 212 10.68 1.75 18.69
C PRO A 212 12.20 1.70 18.92
N ALA A 213 12.64 2.05 20.13
CA ALA A 213 14.06 1.95 20.50
C ALA A 213 14.49 0.49 20.75
N VAL A 214 13.53 -0.38 21.07
CA VAL A 214 13.72 -1.81 21.30
C VAL A 214 12.48 -2.51 20.75
N SER A 215 12.70 -3.56 19.97
CA SER A 215 11.66 -4.50 19.55
C SER A 215 12.25 -5.91 19.50
N ALA A 216 11.37 -6.91 19.61
CA ALA A 216 11.70 -8.31 19.30
C ALA A 216 11.11 -8.74 17.94
N ALA A 217 10.50 -7.83 17.19
CA ALA A 217 10.00 -8.11 15.85
C ALA A 217 11.18 -8.28 14.89
N THR A 218 11.09 -9.24 13.97
CA THR A 218 11.98 -9.36 12.81
C THR A 218 11.36 -8.66 11.60
N GLU A 219 10.03 -8.72 11.51
CA GLU A 219 9.20 -7.93 10.62
C GLU A 219 7.85 -7.62 11.28
N SER A 220 7.20 -6.54 10.83
CA SER A 220 5.85 -6.21 11.29
C SER A 220 5.10 -5.32 10.31
N ALA A 221 3.81 -5.61 10.12
CA ALA A 221 2.88 -4.56 9.69
C ALA A 221 2.64 -3.56 10.83
N LEU A 222 2.19 -2.36 10.50
CA LEU A 222 1.74 -1.38 11.48
C LEU A 222 0.28 -1.67 11.87
N LEU A 223 -0.05 -1.37 13.11
CA LEU A 223 -1.41 -1.29 13.60
C LEU A 223 -1.71 0.17 13.95
N PHE A 224 -2.57 0.81 13.18
CA PHE A 224 -3.04 2.16 13.44
C PHE A 224 -4.25 2.14 14.35
N THR A 225 -4.25 2.99 15.37
CA THR A 225 -5.47 3.42 16.07
C THR A 225 -5.88 4.77 15.52
N TYR A 226 -7.15 4.94 15.17
CA TYR A 226 -7.67 6.18 14.60
C TYR A 226 -9.10 6.46 15.04
N THR A 227 -9.53 7.71 14.85
CA THR A 227 -10.90 8.13 15.15
C THR A 227 -11.79 8.01 13.91
N SER A 228 -12.85 7.21 14.02
CA SER A 228 -13.90 7.10 13.01
C SER A 228 -15.26 7.35 13.65
N GLY A 229 -15.85 8.52 13.38
CA GLY A 229 -17.10 8.95 13.98
C GLY A 229 -16.98 9.03 15.51
N SER A 230 -17.86 8.34 16.23
CA SER A 230 -17.80 8.24 17.69
C SER A 230 -16.80 7.20 18.21
N ASN A 231 -16.21 6.38 17.33
CA ASN A 231 -15.21 5.39 17.72
C ASN A 231 -13.80 5.99 17.66
N ALA A 232 -13.31 6.47 18.81
CA ALA A 232 -11.95 7.00 18.95
C ALA A 232 -10.85 5.90 18.99
N ALA A 233 -11.23 4.63 18.99
CA ALA A 233 -10.33 3.48 19.11
C ALA A 233 -10.50 2.50 17.94
N ALA A 234 -10.91 2.99 16.76
CA ALA A 234 -10.95 2.17 15.56
C ALA A 234 -9.53 1.72 15.21
N GLN A 235 -9.38 0.51 14.70
CA GLN A 235 -8.07 -0.05 14.35
C GLN A 235 -8.05 -0.58 12.92
N THR A 236 -6.91 -0.41 12.26
CA THR A 236 -6.62 -1.01 10.96
C THR A 236 -5.15 -1.38 10.86
N ALA A 237 -4.86 -2.53 10.25
CA ALA A 237 -3.48 -2.92 9.95
C ALA A 237 -3.03 -2.34 8.62
N SER A 238 -1.75 -1.99 8.48
CA SER A 238 -1.16 -1.69 7.19
C SER A 238 -1.03 -2.96 6.35
N THR A 239 -1.02 -2.78 5.02
CA THR A 239 -0.60 -3.81 4.06
C THR A 239 0.92 -3.84 3.89
N VAL A 240 1.61 -2.72 4.15
CA VAL A 240 3.06 -2.64 4.16
C VAL A 240 3.61 -3.36 5.40
N VAL A 241 4.69 -4.12 5.19
CA VAL A 241 5.46 -4.82 6.23
C VAL A 241 6.83 -4.18 6.31
N PHE A 242 7.24 -3.81 7.52
CA PHE A 242 8.54 -3.22 7.83
C PHE A 242 9.47 -4.27 8.43
N ASN A 243 10.75 -4.26 8.04
CA ASN A 243 11.77 -5.20 8.50
C ASN A 243 12.64 -4.55 9.58
N ASP A 244 12.83 -5.24 10.69
CA ASP A 244 13.70 -4.79 11.77
C ASP A 244 15.13 -5.27 11.51
N LEU A 245 16.00 -4.35 11.12
CA LEU A 245 17.39 -4.68 10.84
C LEU A 245 18.16 -5.02 12.12
N ASP A 246 17.79 -4.50 13.29
CA ASP A 246 18.48 -4.80 14.55
C ASP A 246 18.27 -6.27 14.98
N ASN A 247 17.18 -6.88 14.51
CA ASN A 247 16.85 -8.30 14.74
C ASN A 247 17.11 -9.18 13.51
N SER A 248 17.93 -8.72 12.56
CA SER A 248 18.27 -9.42 11.32
C SER A 248 19.73 -9.93 11.29
N TYR A 249 20.04 -10.83 10.35
CA TYR A 249 21.44 -11.11 10.01
C TYR A 249 21.91 -10.09 8.98
N GLN A 250 22.59 -9.05 9.46
CA GLN A 250 23.06 -7.93 8.65
C GLN A 250 24.29 -8.32 7.81
N ILE A 251 24.33 -7.91 6.54
CA ILE A 251 25.52 -7.96 5.68
C ILE A 251 26.10 -6.55 5.55
N PHE A 252 25.26 -5.57 5.22
CA PHE A 252 25.67 -4.17 5.07
C PHE A 252 24.58 -3.24 5.60
N VAL A 253 24.87 -2.52 6.69
CA VAL A 253 23.93 -1.61 7.35
C VAL A 253 24.69 -0.38 7.84
N ASN A 254 24.08 0.79 7.69
CA ASN A 254 24.62 2.09 8.12
C ASN A 254 26.04 2.39 7.62
N GLY A 255 26.30 2.10 6.34
CA GLY A 255 27.59 2.38 5.72
C GLY A 255 28.72 1.44 6.16
N GLN A 256 28.42 0.28 6.75
CA GLN A 256 29.43 -0.67 7.25
C GLN A 256 29.04 -2.10 6.90
N LEU A 257 30.05 -2.92 6.54
CA LEU A 257 29.88 -4.37 6.46
C LEU A 257 29.80 -4.95 7.88
N GLN A 258 28.91 -5.92 8.06
CA GLN A 258 28.57 -6.51 9.34
C GLN A 258 28.94 -7.99 9.36
N ASN A 259 28.90 -8.60 10.55
CA ASN A 259 29.02 -10.06 10.72
C ASN A 259 30.24 -10.71 10.04
N GLY A 260 31.36 -9.98 9.91
CA GLY A 260 32.59 -10.51 9.32
C GLY A 260 32.67 -10.45 7.79
N TRP A 261 31.60 -9.99 7.12
CA TRP A 261 31.59 -9.77 5.69
C TRP A 261 32.60 -8.70 5.29
N PHE A 262 33.26 -8.91 4.16
CA PHE A 262 34.19 -7.95 3.56
C PHE A 262 33.95 -7.88 2.04
N ASN A 263 34.54 -6.87 1.41
CA ASN A 263 34.44 -6.68 -0.03
C ASN A 263 35.14 -7.81 -0.79
N ASN A 264 34.42 -8.52 -1.65
CA ASN A 264 34.93 -9.60 -2.50
C ASN A 264 34.73 -9.28 -3.99
N SER A 265 34.76 -7.99 -4.32
CA SER A 265 34.65 -7.45 -5.68
C SER A 265 36.00 -7.51 -6.40
N TRP A 266 35.97 -7.71 -7.72
CA TRP A 266 37.14 -7.84 -8.59
C TRP A 266 37.40 -6.60 -9.42
N SER A 267 36.39 -5.76 -9.59
CA SER A 267 36.51 -4.48 -10.30
C SER A 267 36.65 -3.31 -9.33
N TYR A 268 37.32 -2.26 -9.79
CA TYR A 268 37.55 -1.02 -9.03
C TYR A 268 36.90 0.17 -9.76
N PRO A 269 36.21 1.09 -9.07
CA PRO A 269 36.07 1.18 -7.60
C PRO A 269 34.88 0.38 -7.04
N SER A 270 35.14 -0.59 -6.18
CA SER A 270 34.09 -1.29 -5.41
C SER A 270 34.40 -1.24 -3.91
N GLY A 271 33.37 -1.19 -3.08
CA GLY A 271 33.48 -1.12 -1.63
C GLY A 271 32.59 -0.06 -1.00
N THR A 272 32.78 0.18 0.31
CA THR A 272 32.02 1.18 1.05
C THR A 272 32.34 2.60 0.61
N VAL A 273 31.30 3.40 0.35
CA VAL A 273 31.38 4.83 0.02
C VAL A 273 30.40 5.65 0.85
N THR A 274 30.71 6.93 1.08
CA THR A 274 29.87 7.86 1.87
C THR A 274 29.22 8.96 1.02
N SER A 275 29.51 9.00 -0.28
CA SER A 275 28.98 9.99 -1.21
C SER A 275 27.51 9.75 -1.59
N VAL A 276 27.02 8.53 -1.39
CA VAL A 276 25.66 8.09 -1.72
C VAL A 276 25.18 7.17 -0.60
N SER A 277 23.91 7.32 -0.21
CA SER A 277 23.21 6.43 0.73
C SER A 277 21.70 6.56 0.51
N HIS A 278 20.98 5.45 0.68
CA HIS A 278 19.54 5.42 0.92
C HIS A 278 19.24 5.75 2.38
N ALA A 279 19.92 5.04 3.29
CA ALA A 279 19.77 5.16 4.74
C ALA A 279 21.12 5.00 5.46
N GLY A 280 21.32 5.81 6.50
CA GLY A 280 22.55 5.80 7.29
C GLY A 280 23.68 6.63 6.66
N SER A 281 24.92 6.19 6.85
CA SER A 281 26.12 6.98 6.56
C SER A 281 26.81 6.69 5.23
N GLY A 282 26.36 5.69 4.47
CA GLY A 282 26.99 5.29 3.21
C GLY A 282 26.41 4.02 2.59
N SER A 283 26.87 3.71 1.38
CA SER A 283 26.47 2.57 0.56
C SER A 283 27.64 1.64 0.24
N PHE A 284 27.31 0.39 -0.10
CA PHE A 284 28.27 -0.52 -0.73
C PHE A 284 28.19 -0.37 -2.25
N GLN A 285 29.26 0.16 -2.86
CA GLN A 285 29.38 0.33 -4.30
C GLN A 285 29.87 -0.97 -4.95
N LEU A 286 29.16 -1.41 -5.99
CA LEU A 286 29.63 -2.39 -6.96
C LEU A 286 29.88 -1.68 -8.29
N HIS A 287 31.11 -1.77 -8.79
CA HIS A 287 31.49 -1.24 -10.09
C HIS A 287 31.52 -2.36 -11.14
N TYR A 288 30.86 -2.13 -12.26
CA TYR A 288 30.88 -3.03 -13.42
C TYR A 288 31.46 -2.29 -14.63
N PRO A 289 32.63 -2.73 -15.14
CA PRO A 289 33.21 -2.16 -16.35
C PRO A 289 32.35 -2.40 -17.59
N ALA A 290 32.35 -1.44 -18.51
CA ALA A 290 31.64 -1.51 -19.78
C ALA A 290 31.89 -2.82 -20.53
N GLY A 291 30.81 -3.55 -20.84
CA GLY A 291 30.85 -4.80 -21.60
C GLY A 291 31.47 -5.98 -20.85
N GLY A 292 31.85 -5.80 -19.58
CA GLY A 292 32.40 -6.83 -18.73
C GLY A 292 31.34 -7.83 -18.28
N TRP A 293 31.67 -9.12 -18.35
CA TRP A 293 30.92 -10.16 -17.65
C TRP A 293 31.52 -10.28 -16.26
N GLN A 294 30.86 -9.71 -15.26
CA GLN A 294 31.45 -9.57 -13.93
C GLN A 294 30.47 -9.92 -12.82
N VAL A 295 30.98 -10.63 -11.82
CA VAL A 295 30.29 -10.88 -10.56
C VAL A 295 30.98 -10.00 -9.52
N GLU A 296 30.21 -9.12 -8.90
CA GLU A 296 30.69 -8.25 -7.84
C GLU A 296 29.90 -8.52 -6.55
N GLY A 297 30.50 -8.32 -5.38
CA GLY A 297 29.81 -8.63 -4.14
C GLY A 297 30.69 -8.74 -2.91
N MET A 298 30.26 -9.60 -1.99
CA MET A 298 30.83 -9.72 -0.65
C MET A 298 31.10 -11.18 -0.32
N ALA A 299 32.03 -11.40 0.60
CA ALA A 299 32.28 -12.72 1.16
C ALA A 299 32.54 -12.66 2.67
N ASP A 300 32.38 -13.79 3.33
CA ASP A 300 32.84 -14.06 4.69
C ASP A 300 33.61 -15.39 4.69
N TRP A 301 34.95 -15.28 4.77
CA TRP A 301 35.86 -16.43 4.78
C TRP A 301 36.35 -16.78 6.18
N ASN A 302 35.93 -16.03 7.20
CA ASN A 302 36.49 -16.16 8.54
C ASN A 302 36.00 -17.45 9.21
N THR A 303 36.58 -17.79 10.37
CA THR A 303 36.03 -18.84 11.25
C THR A 303 35.82 -18.24 12.63
N PRO A 304 34.59 -18.26 13.18
CA PRO A 304 33.42 -18.96 12.66
C PRO A 304 32.72 -18.28 11.47
N GLY A 305 33.23 -17.14 10.98
CA GLY A 305 32.65 -16.27 9.93
C GLY A 305 32.22 -16.95 8.64
N LYS A 306 31.00 -17.46 8.70
CA LYS A 306 30.17 -17.95 7.61
C LYS A 306 28.72 -17.79 8.05
N PHE A 307 27.79 -17.79 7.10
CA PHE A 307 26.36 -17.75 7.40
C PHE A 307 25.76 -19.17 7.37
N PRO A 308 25.59 -19.83 8.54
CA PRO A 308 25.00 -21.16 8.59
C PRO A 308 23.52 -21.10 8.20
N TYR A 309 23.04 -22.20 7.61
CA TYR A 309 21.63 -22.40 7.35
C TYR A 309 20.83 -22.30 8.64
N ASP A 310 19.81 -21.44 8.63
CA ASP A 310 18.80 -21.38 9.66
C ASP A 310 17.43 -21.28 8.96
N PRO A 311 16.55 -22.28 9.14
CA PRO A 311 15.25 -22.32 8.47
C PRO A 311 14.33 -21.18 8.90
N THR A 312 14.66 -20.46 9.96
CA THR A 312 13.90 -19.28 10.39
C THR A 312 14.08 -18.11 9.44
N TYR A 313 15.21 -17.97 8.74
CA TYR A 313 15.34 -16.93 7.69
C TYR A 313 14.43 -17.22 6.50
N LYS A 314 13.64 -16.23 6.12
CA LYS A 314 12.65 -16.30 5.04
C LYS A 314 12.98 -15.41 3.86
N TYR A 315 13.67 -14.28 4.09
CA TYR A 315 13.91 -13.29 3.05
C TYR A 315 15.36 -12.79 3.07
N LEU A 316 15.89 -12.46 1.90
CA LEU A 316 16.98 -11.51 1.71
C LEU A 316 16.36 -10.16 1.35
N THR A 317 16.77 -9.10 2.05
CA THR A 317 16.34 -7.72 1.76
C THR A 317 17.54 -6.84 1.44
N PHE A 318 17.36 -5.87 0.55
CA PHE A 318 18.30 -4.80 0.30
C PHE A 318 17.65 -3.69 -0.51
N TRP A 319 18.18 -2.48 -0.38
CA TRP A 319 18.01 -1.41 -1.36
C TRP A 319 19.15 -1.44 -2.36
N ILE A 320 18.83 -1.13 -3.62
CA ILE A 320 19.83 -0.90 -4.66
C ILE A 320 19.48 0.34 -5.48
N LYS A 321 20.47 1.20 -5.72
CA LYS A 321 20.40 2.28 -6.71
C LYS A 321 21.09 1.85 -7.99
N GLY A 322 20.37 1.87 -9.10
CA GLY A 322 20.97 1.60 -10.41
C GLY A 322 21.93 2.68 -10.86
N GLY A 323 22.84 2.30 -11.75
CA GLY A 323 23.80 3.20 -12.37
C GLY A 323 23.18 4.04 -13.49
N THR A 324 23.85 4.11 -14.63
CA THR A 324 23.52 4.96 -15.77
C THR A 324 22.35 4.42 -16.59
N VAL A 325 22.28 3.10 -16.83
CA VAL A 325 21.15 2.48 -17.52
C VAL A 325 20.45 1.41 -16.67
N THR A 326 19.24 1.05 -17.09
CA THR A 326 18.48 -0.01 -16.44
C THR A 326 19.07 -1.36 -16.80
N HIS A 327 19.35 -2.18 -15.78
CA HIS A 327 19.94 -3.50 -15.94
C HIS A 327 19.11 -4.57 -15.24
N THR A 328 19.27 -5.83 -15.66
CA THR A 328 18.82 -6.98 -14.88
C THR A 328 20.05 -7.74 -14.42
N LEU A 329 20.34 -7.65 -13.12
CA LEU A 329 21.39 -8.41 -12.45
C LEU A 329 20.90 -9.82 -12.12
N VAL A 330 21.83 -10.76 -12.03
CA VAL A 330 21.57 -12.09 -11.48
C VAL A 330 22.18 -12.21 -10.09
N LEU A 331 21.35 -12.38 -9.08
CA LEU A 331 21.78 -12.69 -7.72
C LEU A 331 22.39 -14.09 -7.67
N VAL A 332 23.62 -14.17 -7.16
CA VAL A 332 24.40 -15.41 -7.06
C VAL A 332 25.00 -15.57 -5.68
N GLY A 333 25.17 -16.82 -5.26
CA GLY A 333 25.68 -17.18 -3.94
C GLY A 333 26.29 -18.56 -3.98
N ASP A 334 27.31 -18.83 -3.17
CA ASP A 334 28.04 -20.11 -3.22
C ASP A 334 27.15 -21.32 -2.92
N GLN A 335 26.11 -21.13 -2.11
CA GLN A 335 25.14 -22.17 -1.76
C GLN A 335 23.84 -22.12 -2.56
N MET A 336 23.65 -21.11 -3.41
CA MET A 336 22.46 -20.98 -4.27
C MET A 336 22.51 -21.97 -5.43
N VAL A 337 21.37 -22.29 -6.05
CA VAL A 337 21.37 -23.08 -7.28
C VAL A 337 22.19 -22.36 -8.36
N GLY A 338 23.08 -23.10 -9.03
CA GLY A 338 24.05 -22.55 -9.99
C GLY A 338 25.35 -22.06 -9.35
N GLY A 339 25.40 -21.92 -8.02
CA GLY A 339 26.59 -21.49 -7.28
C GLY A 339 26.95 -20.02 -7.49
N TYR A 340 28.15 -19.65 -7.03
CA TYR A 340 28.72 -18.31 -7.22
C TYR A 340 29.45 -18.25 -8.56
N GLY A 341 28.90 -17.53 -9.54
CA GLY A 341 29.50 -17.45 -10.88
C GLY A 341 28.69 -16.63 -11.88
N GLN A 342 29.12 -16.66 -13.15
CA GLN A 342 28.51 -15.91 -14.24
C GLN A 342 27.31 -16.67 -14.81
N VAL A 343 26.13 -16.45 -14.23
CA VAL A 343 24.88 -17.10 -14.64
C VAL A 343 24.15 -16.21 -15.64
N GLN A 344 23.97 -16.67 -16.88
CA GLN A 344 23.21 -15.91 -17.87
C GLN A 344 21.75 -15.74 -17.45
N ASN A 345 21.14 -14.59 -17.77
CA ASN A 345 19.74 -14.29 -17.41
C ASN A 345 18.76 -15.36 -17.87
N ALA A 346 18.97 -15.96 -19.05
CA ALA A 346 18.12 -17.02 -19.60
C ALA A 346 18.18 -18.34 -18.78
N ASN A 347 19.24 -18.51 -17.98
CA ASN A 347 19.47 -19.70 -17.16
C ASN A 347 19.21 -19.44 -15.67
N ALA A 348 18.93 -18.19 -15.29
CA ALA A 348 18.66 -17.80 -13.92
C ALA A 348 17.21 -18.11 -13.53
N TYR A 349 17.00 -18.48 -12.27
CA TYR A 349 15.64 -18.56 -11.72
C TYR A 349 15.03 -17.17 -11.60
N ALA A 350 13.70 -17.08 -11.69
CA ALA A 350 13.00 -15.79 -11.61
C ALA A 350 13.34 -14.99 -10.34
N ALA A 351 13.55 -15.66 -9.20
CA ALA A 351 13.92 -15.02 -7.94
C ALA A 351 15.36 -14.48 -7.90
N GLN A 352 16.23 -14.91 -8.82
CA GLN A 352 17.60 -14.37 -8.95
C GLN A 352 17.64 -13.11 -9.80
N LEU A 353 16.64 -12.86 -10.64
CA LEU A 353 16.62 -11.73 -11.55
C LEU A 353 16.21 -10.45 -10.80
N VAL A 354 17.16 -9.53 -10.67
CA VAL A 354 16.99 -8.24 -9.99
C VAL A 354 17.02 -7.15 -11.05
N THR A 355 15.86 -6.60 -11.42
CA THR A 355 15.76 -5.52 -12.41
C THR A 355 15.92 -4.17 -11.74
N VAL A 356 17.00 -3.48 -12.05
CA VAL A 356 17.47 -2.28 -11.37
C VAL A 356 17.29 -1.09 -12.32
N PRO A 357 16.34 -0.18 -12.06
CA PRO A 357 16.14 1.00 -12.90
C PRO A 357 17.31 1.99 -12.74
N ALA A 358 17.66 2.66 -13.83
CA ALA A 358 18.71 3.68 -13.84
C ALA A 358 18.48 4.77 -12.78
N LYS A 359 19.49 5.02 -11.94
CA LYS A 359 19.55 6.11 -10.94
C LYS A 359 18.43 6.12 -9.88
N VAL A 360 17.63 5.06 -9.78
CA VAL A 360 16.50 4.96 -8.85
C VAL A 360 16.81 3.93 -7.77
N TRP A 361 16.57 4.30 -6.51
CA TRP A 361 16.57 3.37 -5.38
C TRP A 361 15.37 2.42 -5.48
N THR A 362 15.63 1.12 -5.45
CA THR A 362 14.62 0.08 -5.51
C THR A 362 14.85 -0.92 -4.38
N PHE A 363 13.79 -1.22 -3.63
CA PHE A 363 13.82 -2.18 -2.55
C PHE A 363 13.50 -3.58 -3.08
N PHE A 364 14.28 -4.57 -2.66
CA PHE A 364 14.05 -5.97 -2.93
C PHE A 364 13.84 -6.73 -1.63
N LYS A 365 12.83 -7.61 -1.63
CA LYS A 365 12.58 -8.61 -0.58
C LYS A 365 12.38 -9.96 -1.25
N ILE A 366 13.45 -10.73 -1.29
CA ILE A 366 13.56 -11.96 -2.08
C ILE A 366 13.38 -13.17 -1.15
N PRO A 367 12.40 -14.04 -1.39
CA PRO A 367 12.16 -15.20 -0.55
C PRO A 367 13.22 -16.29 -0.74
N LEU A 368 13.73 -16.86 0.36
CA LEU A 368 14.88 -17.78 0.37
C LEU A 368 14.52 -19.25 0.09
N GLY A 369 13.24 -19.60 0.17
CA GLY A 369 12.77 -20.99 0.10
C GLY A 369 13.08 -21.71 -1.21
N ALA A 370 12.86 -23.02 -1.25
CA ALA A 370 13.01 -23.80 -2.48
C ALA A 370 11.76 -23.66 -3.37
N PRO A 371 11.92 -23.47 -4.71
CA PRO A 371 10.81 -23.48 -5.66
C PRO A 371 9.91 -24.70 -5.51
N SER A 372 8.61 -24.50 -5.69
CA SER A 372 7.60 -25.56 -5.70
C SER A 372 6.73 -25.47 -6.96
N SER A 373 5.87 -26.47 -7.18
CA SER A 373 4.89 -26.44 -8.27
C SER A 373 3.87 -25.30 -8.17
N THR A 374 3.68 -24.73 -6.97
CA THR A 374 2.76 -23.62 -6.71
C THR A 374 3.46 -22.27 -6.57
N ASN A 375 4.77 -22.26 -6.34
CA ASN A 375 5.57 -21.05 -6.30
C ASN A 375 6.99 -21.32 -6.82
N ALA A 376 7.20 -21.03 -8.11
CA ALA A 376 8.50 -21.17 -8.75
C ALA A 376 9.45 -20.00 -8.47
N ASN A 377 8.98 -18.92 -7.82
CA ASN A 377 9.71 -17.67 -7.65
C ASN A 377 10.39 -17.59 -6.28
N LEU A 378 11.18 -18.61 -5.94
CA LEU A 378 11.92 -18.69 -4.68
C LEU A 378 13.41 -18.92 -4.93
N LEU A 379 14.28 -18.35 -4.10
CA LEU A 379 15.72 -18.26 -4.36
C LEU A 379 16.47 -19.59 -4.20
N ASN A 380 15.95 -20.50 -3.40
CA ASN A 380 16.60 -21.73 -2.97
C ASN A 380 18.02 -21.49 -2.46
N PHE A 381 18.15 -20.62 -1.46
CA PHE A 381 19.43 -20.00 -1.12
C PHE A 381 20.52 -20.98 -0.65
N TRP A 382 20.12 -22.09 -0.01
CA TRP A 382 21.02 -23.13 0.52
C TRP A 382 20.88 -24.48 -0.22
N ALA A 383 20.67 -24.43 -1.53
CA ALA A 383 20.51 -25.64 -2.35
C ALA A 383 21.75 -26.54 -2.36
N ASN A 384 22.95 -25.96 -2.35
CA ASN A 384 24.21 -26.69 -2.55
C ASN A 384 24.97 -27.00 -1.24
N GLY A 385 24.45 -26.56 -0.09
CA GLY A 385 25.09 -26.77 1.21
C GLY A 385 24.55 -25.86 2.31
N THR A 386 25.00 -26.11 3.54
CA THR A 386 24.38 -25.57 4.77
C THR A 386 25.12 -24.36 5.34
N THR A 387 26.12 -23.81 4.65
CA THR A 387 26.92 -22.71 5.17
C THR A 387 27.36 -21.82 4.01
N ALA A 388 26.73 -20.64 3.91
CA ALA A 388 27.00 -19.66 2.86
C ALA A 388 28.14 -18.74 3.25
N GLN A 389 28.94 -18.37 2.26
CA GLN A 389 30.14 -17.55 2.43
C GLN A 389 30.23 -16.43 1.39
N GLN A 390 29.46 -16.49 0.31
CA GLN A 390 29.50 -15.49 -0.74
C GLN A 390 28.10 -15.09 -1.17
N LEU A 391 27.95 -13.80 -1.44
CA LEU A 391 26.77 -13.22 -2.06
C LEU A 391 27.23 -12.19 -3.07
N GLY A 392 26.66 -12.22 -4.26
CA GLY A 392 27.07 -11.33 -5.33
C GLY A 392 25.99 -11.12 -6.36
N PHE A 393 26.28 -10.18 -7.25
CA PHE A 393 25.39 -9.78 -8.32
C PHE A 393 26.19 -9.82 -9.61
N PHE A 394 25.75 -10.68 -10.51
CA PHE A 394 26.32 -10.82 -11.83
C PHE A 394 25.65 -9.85 -12.80
N LEU A 395 26.45 -9.05 -13.50
CA LEU A 395 26.02 -8.29 -14.66
C LEU A 395 26.59 -8.94 -15.93
N MET A 396 25.69 -9.23 -16.86
CA MET A 396 26.07 -9.67 -18.20
C MET A 396 26.45 -8.48 -19.06
N GLY A 397 27.70 -8.44 -19.53
CA GLY A 397 28.15 -7.42 -20.47
C GLY A 397 27.45 -7.51 -21.82
N GLN A 398 27.04 -6.35 -22.34
CA GLN A 398 26.38 -6.15 -23.62
C GLN A 398 27.21 -5.23 -24.51
N THR A 399 26.95 -5.31 -25.83
CA THR A 399 27.62 -4.43 -26.80
C THR A 399 27.10 -3.01 -26.65
N GLY A 400 28.00 -2.05 -26.44
CA GLY A 400 27.66 -0.63 -26.27
C GLY A 400 27.40 -0.21 -24.81
N ASP A 401 27.69 -1.09 -23.86
CA ASP A 401 27.63 -0.79 -22.43
C ASP A 401 28.56 0.36 -22.03
N VAL A 402 28.21 0.99 -20.92
CA VAL A 402 29.02 1.97 -20.20
C VAL A 402 29.45 1.36 -18.86
N ASP A 403 30.40 2.01 -18.21
CA ASP A 403 30.72 1.67 -16.82
C ASP A 403 29.50 1.95 -15.92
N GLU A 404 29.23 1.02 -15.01
CA GLU A 404 28.10 1.07 -14.10
C GLU A 404 28.55 1.05 -12.64
N ASP A 405 28.15 2.07 -11.89
CA ASP A 405 28.27 2.08 -10.43
C ASP A 405 26.90 1.92 -9.81
N MET A 406 26.71 0.83 -9.07
CA MET A 406 25.48 0.53 -8.35
C MET A 406 25.73 0.55 -6.85
N TYR A 407 24.75 1.01 -6.09
CA TYR A 407 24.90 1.27 -4.66
C TYR A 407 23.90 0.45 -3.86
N PHE A 408 24.36 -0.29 -2.85
CA PHE A 408 23.54 -1.15 -2.02
C PHE A 408 23.50 -0.65 -0.58
N ASP A 409 22.30 -0.63 0.00
CA ASP A 409 22.03 -0.30 1.40
C ASP A 409 21.17 -1.38 2.05
N GLU A 410 21.26 -1.47 3.39
CA GLU A 410 20.35 -2.26 4.23
C GLU A 410 20.23 -3.73 3.80
N MET A 411 21.37 -4.33 3.45
CA MET A 411 21.42 -5.72 3.01
C MET A 411 21.42 -6.65 4.23
N ALA A 412 20.39 -7.48 4.36
CA ALA A 412 20.21 -8.38 5.49
C ALA A 412 19.33 -9.58 5.17
N PHE A 413 19.48 -10.66 5.95
CA PHE A 413 18.53 -11.78 5.97
C PHE A 413 17.54 -11.61 7.12
N ILE A 414 16.24 -11.74 6.80
CA ILE A 414 15.11 -11.55 7.71
C ILE A 414 14.43 -12.89 8.01
N LYS A 415 14.04 -13.09 9.28
CA LYS A 415 13.29 -14.28 9.75
C LYS A 415 11.79 -14.12 9.64
#